data_AF-A0A6B3HFL8-F1
#
_entry.id   AF-A0A6B3HFL8-F1
#
_cell.length_a   1.000
_cell.length_b   1.000
_cell.length_c   1.000
_cell.angle_alpha   90.00
_cell.angle_beta   90.00
_cell.angle_gamma   90.00
#
_symmetry.space_group_name_H-M   'P 1'
#
loop_
_entity.id
_entity.type
_entity.pdbx_description
1 polymer ?
#
loop_
_entity_poly.entity_id
_entity_poly.type
_entity_poly.pdbx_seq_one_letter_code
_entity_poly.pdbx_strand_id
1 'polypeptide(L)'
;ILLIALIPFTTWVVGTFIGPTAMIVPLAVGAIPFFARLVETAIREVDHGLVEAVQSMGGSIPTIVRKVLLPQALPSLVSGVTTTLIVLIGYSAMAGAVGGEGLGS
;
A
#
# COMPACT_ATOMS: atom_id res chain seq x y z
N ILE A 1 8.73 14.34 -10.66
CA ILE A 1 10.12 13.87 -10.90
C ILE A 1 10.19 12.33 -10.89
N LEU A 2 9.60 11.63 -9.90
CA LEU A 2 9.54 10.16 -9.86
C LEU A 2 8.93 9.54 -11.13
N LEU A 3 7.84 10.12 -11.63
CA LEU A 3 7.18 9.71 -12.88
C LEU A 3 8.12 9.75 -14.09
N ILE A 4 8.95 10.79 -14.20
CA ILE A 4 9.91 10.97 -15.29
C ILE A 4 11.10 10.02 -15.13
N ALA A 5 11.52 9.74 -13.88
CA ALA A 5 12.60 8.81 -13.59
C ALA A 5 12.22 7.35 -13.90
N LEU A 6 10.93 6.99 -13.82
CA LEU A 6 10.45 5.64 -14.10
C LEU A 6 10.19 5.35 -15.58
N ILE A 7 10.15 6.37 -16.45
CA ILE A 7 9.95 6.24 -17.91
C ILE A 7 10.68 5.01 -18.49
N PRO A 8 12.00 4.83 -18.37
CA PRO A 8 12.70 3.67 -18.95
C PRO A 8 12.29 2.32 -18.35
N PHE A 9 11.88 2.29 -17.07
CA PHE A 9 11.39 1.09 -16.41
C PHE A 9 9.97 0.74 -16.86
N THR A 10 9.10 1.74 -17.02
CA THR A 10 7.74 1.55 -17.56
C THR A 10 7.73 1.00 -18.98
N THR A 11 8.60 1.50 -19.87
CA THR A 11 8.68 0.93 -21.22
C THR A 11 9.23 -0.48 -21.22
N TRP A 12 10.16 -0.77 -20.33
CA TRP A 12 10.75 -2.10 -20.27
C TRP A 12 9.72 -3.15 -19.80
N VAL A 13 8.84 -2.81 -18.87
CA VAL A 13 7.79 -3.71 -18.36
C VAL A 13 6.55 -3.75 -19.26
N VAL A 14 6.09 -2.60 -19.77
CA VAL A 14 4.78 -2.46 -20.43
C VAL A 14 4.90 -2.26 -21.95
N GLY A 15 6.08 -1.92 -22.46
CA GLY A 15 6.31 -1.70 -23.89
C GLY A 15 5.83 -0.35 -24.43
N THR A 16 5.02 0.40 -23.67
CA THR A 16 4.46 1.70 -24.07
C THR A 16 4.55 2.73 -22.94
N PHE A 17 4.65 4.01 -23.30
CA PHE A 17 4.73 5.14 -22.36
C PHE A 17 3.41 5.93 -22.22
N ILE A 18 2.41 5.61 -23.05
CA ILE A 18 1.19 6.40 -23.19
C ILE A 18 -0.02 5.47 -23.02
N GLY A 19 -1.02 5.92 -22.26
CA GLY A 19 -2.27 5.21 -22.01
C GLY A 19 -2.40 4.71 -20.56
N PRO A 20 -3.62 4.31 -20.15
CA PRO A 20 -3.93 3.92 -18.78
C PRO A 20 -3.03 2.79 -18.25
N THR A 21 -2.66 1.83 -19.11
CA THR A 21 -1.80 0.70 -18.74
C THR A 21 -0.37 1.10 -18.40
N ALA A 22 0.19 2.10 -19.09
CA ALA A 22 1.54 2.61 -18.82
C ALA A 22 1.60 3.33 -17.47
N MET A 23 0.48 3.94 -17.05
CA MET A 23 0.38 4.68 -15.79
C MET A 23 0.21 3.81 -14.55
N ILE A 24 -0.16 2.53 -14.70
CA ILE A 24 -0.31 1.62 -13.55
C ILE A 24 1.03 1.40 -12.84
N VAL A 25 2.14 1.29 -13.58
CA VAL A 25 3.45 0.95 -13.01
C VAL A 25 4.02 2.07 -12.13
N PRO A 26 4.08 3.35 -12.56
CA PRO A 26 4.55 4.44 -11.70
C PRO A 26 3.63 4.66 -10.49
N LEU A 27 2.31 4.49 -10.67
CA LEU A 27 1.34 4.60 -9.58
C LEU A 27 1.52 3.49 -8.55
N ALA A 28 1.70 2.24 -8.98
CA ALA A 28 1.98 1.13 -8.08
C ALA A 28 3.27 1.35 -7.29
N VAL A 29 4.36 1.77 -7.96
CA VAL A 29 5.65 2.04 -7.31
C VAL A 29 5.54 3.19 -6.29
N GLY A 30 4.72 4.20 -6.56
CA GLY A 30 4.44 5.27 -5.60
C GLY A 30 3.53 4.83 -4.43
N ALA A 31 2.57 3.95 -4.69
CA ALA A 31 1.59 3.49 -3.69
C ALA A 31 2.14 2.41 -2.75
N ILE A 32 3.06 1.55 -3.22
CA ILE A 32 3.67 0.47 -2.42
C ILE A 32 4.29 0.98 -1.10
N PRO A 33 5.24 1.95 -1.09
CA PRO A 33 5.86 2.40 0.15
C PRO A 33 4.86 3.10 1.09
N PHE A 34 3.86 3.80 0.53
CA PHE A 34 2.79 4.41 1.30
C PHE A 34 1.94 3.36 2.02
N PHE A 35 1.49 2.33 1.29
CA PHE A 35 0.71 1.25 1.86
C PHE A 35 1.53 0.44 2.88
N ALA A 36 2.80 0.17 2.59
CA ALA A 36 3.70 -0.52 3.53
C ALA A 36 3.82 0.24 4.85
N ARG A 37 3.97 1.58 4.80
CA ARG A 37 4.03 2.43 6.00
C ARG A 37 2.74 2.39 6.82
N LEU A 38 1.61 2.30 6.13
CA LEU A 38 0.30 2.25 6.75
C LEU A 38 0.07 0.90 7.46
N VAL A 39 0.48 -0.20 6.83
CA VAL A 39 0.50 -1.53 7.47
C VAL A 39 1.47 -1.58 8.65
N GLU A 40 2.66 -1.00 8.51
CA GLU A 40 3.65 -0.90 9.60
C GLU A 40 3.06 -0.17 10.82
N THR A 41 2.36 0.94 10.59
CA THR A 41 1.69 1.70 11.64
C THR A 41 0.60 0.88 12.31
N ALA A 42 -0.26 0.22 11.54
CA ALA A 42 -1.34 -0.61 12.06
C ALA A 42 -0.83 -1.79 12.92
N ILE A 43 0.32 -2.38 12.55
CA ILE A 43 0.96 -3.44 13.36
C ILE A 43 1.60 -2.85 14.63
N ARG A 44 2.20 -1.66 14.54
CA ARG A 44 2.84 -0.99 15.69
C ARG A 44 1.83 -0.46 16.71
N GLU A 45 0.58 -0.24 16.32
CA GLU A 45 -0.52 0.09 17.23
C GLU A 45 -0.96 -1.11 18.10
N VAL A 46 -0.59 -2.35 17.73
CA VAL A 46 -0.89 -3.52 18.54
C VAL A 46 0.02 -3.53 19.78
N ASP A 47 -0.59 -3.65 20.95
CA ASP A 47 0.12 -3.69 22.23
C ASP A 47 1.14 -4.86 22.28
N HIS A 48 2.39 -4.52 22.58
CA HIS A 48 3.48 -5.48 22.76
C HIS A 48 3.20 -6.47 23.90
N GLY A 49 2.43 -6.08 24.92
CA GLY A 49 2.02 -6.96 26.02
C GLY A 49 1.18 -8.16 25.56
N LEU A 50 0.42 -8.02 24.47
CA LEU A 50 -0.32 -9.14 23.87
C LEU A 50 0.62 -10.17 23.22
N VAL A 51 1.73 -9.70 22.63
CA VAL A 51 2.76 -10.55 22.04
C VAL A 51 3.50 -11.31 23.15
N GLU A 52 3.88 -10.63 24.22
CA GLU A 52 4.55 -11.24 25.39
C GLU A 52 3.65 -12.26 26.10
N ALA A 53 2.34 -11.99 26.22
CA ALA A 53 1.38 -12.93 26.79
C ALA A 53 1.28 -14.22 25.95
N VAL A 54 1.21 -14.11 24.62
CA VAL A 54 1.12 -15.27 23.73
C VAL A 54 2.43 -16.05 23.67
N GLN A 55 3.57 -15.36 23.76
CA GLN A 55 4.87 -15.99 23.86
C GLN A 55 5.03 -16.75 25.19
N SER A 56 4.52 -16.20 26.29
CA SER A 56 4.48 -16.86 27.60
C SER A 56 3.54 -18.08 27.62
N MET A 57 2.51 -18.09 26.77
CA MET A 57 1.63 -19.25 26.54
C MET A 57 2.25 -20.32 25.62
N GLY A 58 3.51 -20.16 25.20
CA GLY A 58 4.21 -21.11 24.31
C GLY A 58 3.86 -20.97 22.83
N GLY A 59 3.29 -19.82 22.43
CA GLY A 59 2.94 -19.53 21.05
C GLY A 59 4.16 -19.36 20.14
N SER A 60 4.18 -20.06 19.00
CA SER A 60 5.20 -19.88 17.97
C SER A 60 5.04 -18.56 17.20
N ILE A 61 6.12 -18.03 16.61
CA ILE A 61 6.10 -16.79 15.79
C ILE A 61 4.98 -16.78 14.72
N PRO A 62 4.77 -17.82 13.91
CA PRO A 62 3.68 -17.80 12.92
C PRO A 62 2.28 -17.79 13.57
N THR A 63 2.14 -18.31 14.80
CA THR A 63 0.90 -18.24 15.57
C THR A 63 0.64 -16.82 16.06
N ILE A 64 1.66 -16.13 16.57
CA ILE A 64 1.57 -14.72 17.00
C ILE A 64 1.13 -13.85 15.82
N VAL A 65 1.77 -14.00 14.66
CA VAL A 65 1.43 -13.19 13.47
C VAL A 65 0.00 -13.42 13.00
N ARG A 66 -0.44 -14.68 12.87
CA ARG A 66 -1.76 -15.00 12.31
C ARG A 66 -2.92 -14.86 13.28
N LYS A 67 -2.72 -15.20 14.56
CA LYS A 67 -3.82 -15.27 15.54
C LYS A 67 -3.89 -14.04 16.45
N VAL A 68 -2.85 -13.21 16.49
CA VAL A 68 -2.79 -12.06 17.40
C VAL A 68 -2.61 -10.78 16.62
N LEU A 69 -1.48 -10.62 15.91
CA LEU A 69 -1.15 -9.37 15.21
C LEU A 69 -2.17 -9.05 14.11
N LEU A 70 -2.48 -10.01 13.23
CA LEU A 70 -3.45 -9.82 12.15
C LEU A 70 -4.85 -9.41 12.64
N PRO A 71 -5.54 -10.19 13.51
CA PRO A 71 -6.88 -9.85 13.95
C PRO A 71 -6.95 -8.59 14.84
N GLN A 72 -5.91 -8.30 15.64
CA GLN A 72 -5.87 -7.09 16.45
C GLN A 72 -5.58 -5.83 15.62
N ALA A 73 -4.81 -5.95 14.54
CA ALA A 73 -4.56 -4.85 13.62
C ALA A 73 -5.71 -4.64 12.62
N LEU A 74 -6.69 -5.54 12.52
CA LEU A 74 -7.80 -5.42 11.55
C LEU A 74 -8.54 -4.07 11.59
N PRO A 75 -8.92 -3.50 12.76
CA PRO A 75 -9.60 -2.21 12.81
C PRO A 75 -8.75 -1.09 12.20
N SER A 76 -7.46 -1.04 12.55
CA SER A 76 -6.50 -0.07 12.03
C SER A 76 -6.21 -0.29 10.55
N LEU A 77 -6.14 -1.54 10.09
CA LEU A 77 -5.99 -1.89 8.68
C LEU A 77 -7.22 -1.45 7.87
N VAL A 78 -8.43 -1.64 8.38
CA VAL A 78 -9.67 -1.19 7.70
C VAL A 78 -9.66 0.33 7.55
N SER A 79 -9.35 1.07 8.63
CA SER A 79 -9.22 2.53 8.57
C SER A 79 -8.17 2.96 7.56
N GLY A 80 -7.01 2.31 7.57
CA GLY A 80 -5.93 2.64 6.66
C GLY A 80 -6.20 2.26 5.20
N VAL A 81 -6.97 1.20 4.94
CA VAL A 81 -7.47 0.88 3.58
C VAL A 81 -8.41 1.99 3.10
N THR A 82 -9.29 2.50 3.96
CA THR A 82 -10.16 3.64 3.62
C THR A 82 -9.32 4.87 3.26
N THR A 83 -8.29 5.20 4.03
CA THR A 83 -7.37 6.30 3.70
C THR A 83 -6.64 6.06 2.38
N THR A 84 -6.18 4.83 2.13
CA THR A 84 -5.51 4.46 0.89
C THR A 84 -6.43 4.64 -0.31
N LEU A 85 -7.71 4.26 -0.20
CA LEU A 85 -8.70 4.49 -1.25
C LEU A 85 -8.90 5.98 -1.55
N ILE A 86 -8.99 6.82 -0.51
CA ILE A 86 -9.10 8.28 -0.68
C ILE A 86 -7.88 8.83 -1.44
N VAL A 87 -6.68 8.39 -1.08
CA VAL A 87 -5.44 8.80 -1.75
C VAL A 87 -5.40 8.30 -3.19
N LEU A 88 -5.83 7.06 -3.46
CA LEU A 88 -5.90 6.51 -4.82
C LEU A 88 -6.88 7.24 -5.72
N ILE A 89 -8.02 7.71 -5.18
CA ILE A 89 -8.94 8.58 -5.92
C ILE A 89 -8.22 9.88 -6.32
N GLY A 90 -7.48 10.49 -5.39
CA GLY A 90 -6.66 11.68 -5.67
C GLY A 90 -5.54 11.41 -6.69
N TYR A 91 -4.89 10.25 -6.62
CA TYR A 91 -3.87 9.84 -7.59
C TYR A 91 -4.45 9.57 -8.98
N SER A 92 -5.66 9.01 -9.08
CA SER A 92 -6.37 8.82 -10.35
C SER A 92 -6.74 10.17 -11.00
N ALA A 93 -7.20 11.15 -10.20
CA ALA A 93 -7.44 12.50 -10.69
C ALA A 93 -6.15 13.17 -11.21
N MET A 94 -5.02 13.04 -10.49
CA MET A 94 -3.72 13.54 -10.97
C MET A 94 -3.20 12.79 -12.19
N ALA A 95 -3.43 11.48 -12.30
CA ALA A 95 -3.04 10.69 -13.47
C ALA A 95 -3.77 11.13 -14.75
N GLY A 96 -5.01 11.63 -14.62
CA GLY A 96 -5.75 12.34 -15.68
C GLY A 96 -4.95 13.46 -16.34
N ALA A 97 -4.34 14.32 -15.52
CA ALA A 97 -3.57 15.48 -15.98
C ALA A 97 -2.25 15.13 -16.69
N VAL A 98 -1.76 13.89 -16.55
CA VAL A 98 -0.48 13.42 -17.15
C VAL A 98 -0.72 12.51 -18.38
N GLY A 99 -1.96 12.45 -18.90
CA GLY A 99 -2.30 11.67 -20.09
C GLY A 99 -2.69 10.22 -19.82
N GLY A 100 -3.03 9.87 -18.57
CA GLY A 100 -3.79 8.66 -18.26
C GLY A 100 -5.28 8.92 -18.38
N GLU A 101 -6.06 7.99 -18.94
CA GLU A 101 -7.52 8.10 -18.94
C GLU A 101 -8.05 7.90 -17.50
N GLY A 102 -8.47 8.99 -16.84
CA GLY A 102 -8.93 8.99 -15.44
C GLY A 102 -9.90 10.14 -15.15
N LEU A 103 -10.45 10.22 -13.94
CA LEU A 103 -11.51 11.19 -13.58
C LEU A 103 -11.14 12.68 -13.70
N GLY A 104 -9.85 12.99 -13.88
CA GLY A 104 -9.32 14.35 -14.04
C GLY A 104 -8.93 14.74 -15.47
N SER A 105 -9.29 13.94 -16.48
CA SER A 105 -9.13 14.28 -17.91
C SER A 105 -10.15 15.32 -18.39
#